data_AF-A0A5K0ZUG6-F1
#
_entry.id   AF-A0A5K0ZUG6-F1
#
_cell.length_a   1.000
_cell.length_b   1.000
_cell.length_c   1.000
_cell.angle_alpha   90.00
_cell.angle_beta   90.00
_cell.angle_gamma   90.00
#
_symmetry.space_group_name_H-M   'P 1'
#
loop_
_entity.id
_entity.type
_entity.pdbx_description
1 polymer ?
#
loop_
_entity_poly.entity_id
_entity_poly.type
_entity_poly.pdbx_seq_one_letter_code
_entity_poly.pdbx_strand_id
1 'polypeptide(L)'
;GMLPAFSFSTSEVLKKWVKLTAVSGSCELDVFAEMQTLTEFVMSKMLFGKDEEKGKRLFQIQKEQAERGFQALWKMQLPGS
;
A
#
# COMPACT_ATOMS: atom_id res chain seq x y z
N GLY A 1 -8.25 17.02 -8.61
CA GLY A 1 -8.84 16.66 -7.31
C GLY A 1 -8.54 15.21 -6.99
N MET A 2 -8.57 14.80 -5.72
CA MET A 2 -8.21 13.43 -5.30
C MET A 2 -9.27 12.37 -5.65
N LEU A 3 -10.54 12.78 -5.72
CA LEU A 3 -11.67 11.85 -5.89
C LEU A 3 -11.58 10.96 -7.16
N PRO A 4 -11.21 11.48 -8.36
CA PRO A 4 -11.02 10.64 -9.54
C PRO A 4 -9.90 9.60 -9.40
N ALA A 5 -8.79 9.97 -8.75
CA ALA A 5 -7.67 9.05 -8.51
C ALA A 5 -8.06 7.94 -7.53
N PHE A 6 -8.82 8.27 -6.49
CA PHE A 6 -9.41 7.28 -5.58
C PHE A 6 -10.35 6.33 -6.30
N SER A 7 -11.33 6.85 -7.04
CA SER A 7 -12.32 6.03 -7.76
C SER A 7 -11.66 5.06 -8.76
N PHE A 8 -10.65 5.55 -9.50
CA PHE A 8 -9.89 4.69 -10.40
C PHE A 8 -9.12 3.60 -9.65
N SER A 9 -8.36 3.99 -8.61
CA SER A 9 -7.49 3.06 -7.89
C SER A 9 -8.28 2.01 -7.10
N THR A 10 -9.43 2.38 -6.53
CA THR A 10 -10.31 1.42 -5.85
C THR A 10 -10.89 0.40 -6.84
N SER A 11 -11.24 0.82 -8.05
CA SER A 11 -11.69 -0.09 -9.11
C SER A 11 -10.61 -1.12 -9.47
N GLU A 12 -9.35 -0.70 -9.59
CA GLU A 12 -8.24 -1.60 -9.91
C GLU A 12 -7.98 -2.63 -8.79
N VAL A 13 -8.00 -2.20 -7.53
CA VAL A 13 -7.85 -3.11 -6.37
C VAL A 13 -9.01 -4.09 -6.29
N LEU A 14 -10.26 -3.64 -6.50
CA LEU A 14 -11.42 -4.53 -6.54
C LEU A 14 -11.33 -5.56 -7.68
N LYS A 15 -10.87 -5.17 -8.86
CA LYS A 15 -10.63 -6.11 -9.98
C LYS A 15 -9.60 -7.18 -9.60
N LYS A 16 -8.55 -6.81 -8.86
CA LYS A 16 -7.56 -7.78 -8.34
C LYS A 16 -8.23 -8.76 -7.38
N TRP A 17 -9.04 -8.27 -6.44
CA TRP A 17 -9.74 -9.14 -5.48
C TRP A 17 -10.72 -10.10 -6.15
N VAL A 18 -11.51 -9.62 -7.11
CA VAL A 18 -12.43 -10.47 -7.89
C VAL A 18 -11.68 -11.56 -8.65
N LYS A 19 -10.46 -11.30 -9.14
CA LYS A 19 -9.63 -12.33 -9.76
C LYS A 19 -9.14 -13.37 -8.76
N LEU A 20 -8.86 -12.98 -7.52
CA LEU A 20 -8.44 -13.91 -6.46
C LEU A 20 -9.58 -14.85 -6.04
N THR A 21 -10.83 -14.40 -6.10
CA THR A 21 -11.99 -15.25 -5.80
C THR A 21 -12.41 -16.16 -6.96
N ALA A 22 -11.78 -16.07 -8.13
CA ALA A 22 -12.21 -16.78 -9.34
C ALA A 22 -12.13 -18.31 -9.24
N VAL A 23 -11.29 -18.86 -8.36
CA VAL A 23 -11.08 -20.31 -8.23
C VAL A 23 -11.98 -20.93 -7.15
N SER A 24 -12.12 -20.27 -5.99
CA SER A 24 -12.78 -20.79 -4.80
C SER A 24 -14.10 -20.10 -4.45
N GLY A 25 -14.51 -19.06 -5.19
CA GLY A 25 -15.68 -18.22 -4.88
C GLY A 25 -15.46 -17.22 -3.74
N SER A 26 -14.42 -17.41 -2.92
CA SER A 26 -13.98 -16.51 -1.86
C SER A 26 -12.47 -16.59 -1.66
N CYS A 27 -11.87 -15.56 -1.06
CA CYS A 27 -10.47 -15.54 -0.67
C CYS A 27 -10.29 -14.81 0.66
N GLU A 28 -9.33 -15.25 1.47
CA GLU A 28 -8.87 -14.51 2.64
C GLU A 28 -7.90 -13.40 2.20
N LEU A 29 -8.05 -12.21 2.76
CA LEU A 29 -7.25 -11.04 2.42
C LEU A 29 -6.73 -10.38 3.69
N ASP A 30 -5.45 -10.00 3.67
CA ASP A 30 -4.90 -9.07 4.64
C ASP A 30 -5.39 -7.66 4.29
N VAL A 31 -6.41 -7.21 5.01
CA VAL A 31 -7.03 -5.88 4.82
C VAL A 31 -6.01 -4.75 4.99
N PHE A 32 -5.05 -4.90 5.90
CA PHE A 32 -4.04 -3.87 6.15
C PHE A 32 -3.07 -3.76 4.97
N ALA A 33 -2.58 -4.88 4.46
CA ALA A 33 -1.71 -4.91 3.28
C ALA A 33 -2.41 -4.36 2.02
N GLU A 34 -3.69 -4.68 1.83
CA GLU A 34 -4.43 -4.18 0.67
C GLU A 34 -4.75 -2.67 0.78
N MET A 35 -4.99 -2.14 1.99
CA MET A 35 -5.14 -0.70 2.21
C MET A 35 -3.85 0.09 1.95
N GLN A 36 -2.69 -0.48 2.31
CA GLN A 36 -1.39 0.09 1.93
C GLN A 36 -1.22 0.10 0.41
N THR A 37 -1.57 -0.99 -0.26
CA THR A 37 -1.52 -1.11 -1.72
C THR A 37 -2.40 -0.07 -2.41
N LEU A 38 -3.64 0.13 -1.93
CA LEU A 38 -4.53 1.16 -2.45
C LEU A 38 -3.95 2.56 -2.29
N THR A 39 -3.39 2.85 -1.10
CA THR A 39 -2.75 4.15 -0.80
C THR A 39 -1.56 4.40 -1.71
N GLU A 40 -0.73 3.39 -1.95
CA GLU A 40 0.39 3.44 -2.89
C GLU A 40 -0.07 3.80 -4.31
N PHE A 41 -1.11 3.12 -4.83
CA PHE A 41 -1.65 3.42 -6.16
C PHE A 41 -2.19 4.84 -6.28
N VAL A 42 -3.00 5.29 -5.31
CA VAL A 42 -3.58 6.63 -5.30
C VAL A 42 -2.49 7.71 -5.24
N MET A 43 -1.53 7.56 -4.33
CA MET A 43 -0.44 8.52 -4.15
C MET A 43 0.51 8.52 -5.35
N SER A 44 0.82 7.36 -5.93
CA SER A 44 1.66 7.25 -7.11
C SER A 44 1.04 7.94 -8.33
N LYS A 45 -0.26 7.68 -8.58
CA LYS A 45 -1.03 8.37 -9.63
C LYS A 45 -1.12 9.88 -9.38
N MET A 46 -1.34 10.30 -8.13
CA MET A 46 -1.53 11.71 -7.79
C MET A 46 -0.23 12.52 -7.91
N LEU A 47 0.85 12.03 -7.31
CA LEU A 47 2.11 12.77 -7.18
C LEU A 47 2.99 12.64 -8.42
N PHE A 48 2.92 11.50 -9.12
CA PHE A 48 3.82 11.19 -10.22
C PHE A 48 3.13 11.08 -11.58
N GLY A 49 1.79 11.07 -11.62
CA GLY A 49 1.02 11.10 -12.85
C GLY A 49 1.37 9.96 -13.79
N LYS A 50 2.12 10.26 -14.86
CA LYS A 50 2.58 9.27 -15.85
C LYS A 50 3.76 8.43 -15.36
N ASP A 51 4.49 8.88 -14.35
CA ASP A 51 5.67 8.20 -13.81
C ASP A 51 5.32 7.41 -12.53
N GLU A 52 4.25 6.62 -12.61
CA GLU A 52 3.69 5.88 -11.47
C GLU A 52 4.72 4.94 -10.81
N GLU A 53 5.64 4.37 -11.59
CA GLU A 53 6.70 3.49 -11.09
C GLU A 53 7.66 4.20 -10.13
N LYS A 54 7.93 5.49 -10.36
CA LYS A 54 8.70 6.30 -9.41
C LYS A 54 7.98 6.46 -8.07
N GLY A 55 6.65 6.58 -8.10
CA GLY A 55 5.80 6.62 -6.90
C GLY A 55 5.83 5.31 -6.12
N LYS A 56 5.69 4.18 -6.81
CA LYS A 56 5.79 2.84 -6.19
C LYS A 56 7.13 2.63 -5.51
N ARG A 57 8.23 2.97 -6.19
CA ARG A 57 9.57 2.88 -5.62
C ARG A 57 9.74 3.75 -4.37
N LEU A 58 9.20 4.98 -4.37
CA LEU A 58 9.24 5.84 -3.19
C LEU A 58 8.47 5.23 -2.02
N PHE A 59 7.28 4.70 -2.27
CA PHE A 59 6.44 4.11 -1.24
C PHE A 59 7.07 2.84 -0.65
N GLN A 60 7.70 2.01 -1.48
CA GLN A 60 8.49 0.87 -1.02
C GLN A 60 9.60 1.30 -0.06
N ILE A 61 10.39 2.31 -0.43
CA ILE A 61 11.45 2.85 0.44
C ILE A 61 10.86 3.39 1.75
N GLN A 62 9.73 4.10 1.67
CA GLN A 62 9.05 4.63 2.85
C GLN A 62 8.58 3.53 3.80
N LYS A 63 8.07 2.42 3.27
CA LYS A 63 7.67 1.24 4.06
C LYS A 63 8.86 0.61 4.77
N GLU A 64 9.98 0.43 4.07
CA GLU A 64 11.19 -0.11 4.70
C GLU A 64 11.76 0.82 5.77
N GLN A 65 11.73 2.14 5.53
CA GLN A 65 12.16 3.13 6.52
C GLN A 65 11.25 3.15 7.73
N ALA A 66 9.94 3.06 7.54
CA ALA A 66 8.97 2.98 8.64
C ALA A 66 9.24 1.74 9.50
N GLU A 67 9.42 0.57 8.88
CA GLU A 67 9.74 -0.68 9.59
C GLU A 67 11.03 -0.56 10.41
N ARG A 68 12.13 -0.09 9.78
CA ARG A 68 13.40 0.13 10.48
C ARG A 68 13.27 1.16 11.60
N GLY A 69 12.52 2.23 11.36
CA GLY A 69 12.25 3.29 12.33
C GLY A 69 11.47 2.76 13.54
N PHE A 70 10.41 1.98 13.31
CA PHE A 70 9.64 1.33 14.37
C PHE A 70 10.51 0.38 15.19
N GLN A 71 11.34 -0.45 14.54
CA GLN A 71 12.27 -1.34 15.25
C GLN A 71 13.30 -0.57 16.09
N ALA A 72 13.83 0.53 15.56
CA ALA A 72 14.77 1.38 16.30
C ALA A 72 14.10 2.05 17.51
N LEU A 73 12.88 2.60 17.33
CA LEU A 73 12.09 3.17 18.41
C LEU A 73 11.76 2.13 19.48
N TRP A 74 11.33 0.93 19.09
CA TRP A 74 11.07 -0.18 20.01
C TRP A 74 12.30 -0.57 20.82
N LYS A 75 13.48 -0.62 20.19
CA LYS A 75 14.75 -0.87 20.89
C LYS A 75 15.14 0.26 21.83
N MET A 76 14.89 1.51 21.45
CA MET A 76 15.16 2.68 22.30
C MET A 76 14.21 2.78 23.50
N GLN A 77 12.97 2.31 23.37
CA GLN A 77 11.98 2.31 24.46
C GLN A 77 12.20 1.21 25.51
N LEU A 78 13.13 0.28 25.30
CA LEU A 78 13.56 -0.70 26.30
C LEU A 78 14.92 -0.30 26.88
N PRO A 79 14.99 0.59 27.90
CA PRO A 79 16.22 0.75 28.67
C PRO A 79 16.38 -0.49 29.58
N GLY A 80 17.16 -1.48 29.13
CA GLY A 80 17.66 -2.56 29.99
C GLY A 80 17.18 -3.98 29.66
N SER A 81 17.46 -4.47 28.44
CA SER A 81 17.70 -5.91 28.20
C SER A 81 19.18 -6.14 27.96
#